data_AF-A0A2D0ISC1-F1
#
_entry.id   AF-A0A2D0ISC1-F1
#
_cell.length_a   1.000
_cell.length_b   1.000
_cell.length_c   1.000
_cell.angle_alpha   90.00
_cell.angle_beta   90.00
_cell.angle_gamma   90.00
#
_symmetry.space_group_name_H-M   'P 1'
#
loop_
_entity.id
_entity.type
_entity.pdbx_description
1 polymer ?
#
loop_
_entity_poly.entity_id
_entity_poly.type
_entity_poly.pdbx_seq_one_letter_code
_entity_poly.pdbx_strand_id
1 'polypeptide(L)'
;MTLAAAEVLREQGHDPLCSLWVSAIDIDPLAAVMAYVQLSLAGIPAAVTIGNALDDGGSKRTRYTPAHYLGNWSNRLREHQQPQAA
;
A
#
# COMPACT_ATOMS: atom_id res chain seq x y z
N MET A 1 8.83 4.24 8.81
CA MET A 1 7.58 4.71 9.45
C MET A 1 6.44 3.71 9.27
N THR A 2 6.12 3.27 8.06
CA THR A 2 4.99 2.37 7.80
C THR A 2 5.02 1.04 8.55
N LEU A 3 6.19 0.39 8.63
CA LEU A 3 6.33 -0.86 9.39
C LEU A 3 6.06 -0.65 10.89
N ALA A 4 6.53 0.46 11.45
CA ALA A 4 6.29 0.79 12.86
C ALA A 4 4.80 1.06 13.12
N ALA A 5 4.11 1.75 12.21
CA ALA A 5 2.66 1.95 12.33
C ALA A 5 1.89 0.60 12.29
N ALA A 6 2.29 -0.33 11.42
CA ALA A 6 1.70 -1.66 11.38
C ALA A 6 1.96 -2.44 12.68
N GLU A 7 3.14 -2.28 13.28
CA GLU A 7 3.46 -2.93 14.56
C GLU A 7 2.62 -2.38 15.71
N VAL A 8 2.47 -1.05 15.79
CA VAL A 8 1.58 -0.42 16.79
C VAL A 8 0.13 -0.90 16.63
N LEU A 9 -0.36 -1.07 15.39
CA LEU A 9 -1.70 -1.63 15.16
C LEU A 9 -1.82 -3.06 15.70
N ARG A 10 -0.79 -3.90 15.50
CA ARG A 10 -0.75 -5.26 16.04
C ARG A 10 -0.75 -5.27 17.57
N GLU A 11 0.06 -4.42 18.19
CA GLU A 11 0.11 -4.27 19.65
C GLU A 11 -1.25 -3.86 20.23
N GLN A 12 -2.04 -3.09 19.47
CA GLN A 12 -3.41 -2.70 19.81
C GLN A 12 -4.46 -3.77 19.46
N GLY A 13 -4.06 -4.92 18.91
CA GLY A 13 -4.96 -6.01 18.53
C GLY A 13 -5.66 -5.84 17.18
N HIS A 14 -5.24 -4.87 16.36
CA HIS A 14 -5.74 -4.66 15.01
C HIS A 14 -4.86 -5.37 13.98
N ASP A 15 -5.47 -6.26 13.17
CA ASP A 15 -4.76 -6.92 12.07
C ASP A 15 -4.46 -5.93 10.93
N PRO A 16 -3.18 -5.63 10.63
CA PRO A 16 -2.80 -4.72 9.56
C PRO A 16 -3.28 -5.15 8.17
N LEU A 17 -3.56 -6.45 7.95
CA LEU A 17 -4.13 -6.92 6.69
C LEU A 17 -5.47 -6.26 6.37
N CYS A 18 -6.25 -5.92 7.40
CA CYS A 18 -7.60 -5.36 7.26
C CYS A 18 -7.72 -3.91 7.73
N SER A 19 -6.76 -3.42 8.53
CA SER A 19 -6.83 -2.10 9.17
C SER A 19 -5.87 -1.05 8.61
N LEU A 20 -4.91 -1.45 7.76
CA LEU A 20 -3.92 -0.55 7.17
C LEU A 20 -3.76 -0.86 5.68
N TRP A 21 -3.72 0.18 4.83
CA TRP A 21 -3.33 0.05 3.44
C TRP A 21 -2.31 1.13 3.07
N VAL A 22 -1.28 0.75 2.31
CA VAL A 22 -0.12 1.61 2.06
C VAL A 22 0.01 1.95 0.58
N SER A 23 0.06 3.24 0.26
CA SER A 23 0.59 3.71 -1.03
C SER A 23 2.00 4.21 -0.83
N ALA A 24 2.94 3.69 -1.62
CA ALA A 24 4.33 4.15 -1.63
C ALA A 24 4.74 4.47 -3.07
N ILE A 25 5.44 5.59 -3.26
CA ILE A 25 6.03 5.98 -4.54
C ILE A 25 7.45 6.44 -4.30
N ASP A 26 8.38 5.94 -5.13
CA ASP A 26 9.76 6.38 -5.12
C ASP A 26 10.29 6.48 -6.56
N ILE A 27 11.15 7.46 -6.82
CA ILE A 27 11.77 7.66 -8.12
C ILE A 27 12.91 6.66 -8.35
N ASP A 28 13.53 6.15 -7.28
CA ASP A 28 14.54 5.11 -7.34
C ASP A 28 13.90 3.71 -7.38
N PRO A 29 14.10 2.94 -8.47
CA PRO A 29 13.61 1.56 -8.56
C PRO A 29 14.09 0.65 -7.43
N LEU A 30 15.31 0.85 -6.91
CA LEU A 30 15.86 0.03 -5.83
C LEU A 30 15.08 0.27 -4.53
N ALA A 31 14.87 1.54 -4.16
CA ALA A 31 14.08 1.90 -2.99
C ALA A 31 12.65 1.36 -3.06
N ALA A 32 11.99 1.50 -4.22
CA ALA A 32 10.64 0.95 -4.43
C ALA A 32 10.60 -0.57 -4.29
N VAL A 33 11.57 -1.31 -4.85
CA VAL A 33 11.62 -2.78 -4.71
C VAL A 33 11.90 -3.20 -3.27
N MET A 34 12.79 -2.50 -2.55
CA MET A 34 13.03 -2.76 -1.13
C MET A 34 11.76 -2.56 -0.30
N ALA A 35 11.02 -1.47 -0.53
CA ALA A 35 9.75 -1.22 0.13
C ALA A 35 8.72 -2.33 -0.18
N TYR A 36 8.62 -2.76 -1.45
CA TYR A 36 7.75 -3.86 -1.85
C TYR A 36 8.05 -5.16 -1.10
N VAL A 37 9.34 -5.54 -0.97
CA VAL A 37 9.75 -6.75 -0.24
C VAL A 37 9.39 -6.65 1.24
N GLN A 38 9.73 -5.53 1.88
CA GLN A 38 9.47 -5.33 3.30
C GLN A 38 7.97 -5.38 3.62
N LEU A 39 7.14 -4.69 2.83
CA LEU A 39 5.68 -4.68 3.02
C LEU A 39 5.07 -6.06 2.74
N SER A 40 5.58 -6.78 1.74
CA SER A 40 5.11 -8.14 1.43
C SER A 40 5.41 -9.12 2.56
N LEU A 41 6.64 -9.10 3.09
CA LEU A 41 7.05 -9.96 4.20
C LEU A 41 6.32 -9.61 5.51
N ALA A 42 6.04 -8.33 5.72
CA ALA A 42 5.26 -7.88 6.86
C ALA A 42 3.76 -8.20 6.74
N GLY A 43 3.27 -8.75 5.62
CA GLY A 43 1.85 -9.02 5.40
C GLY A 43 0.99 -7.75 5.29
N ILE A 44 1.59 -6.62 4.88
CA ILE A 44 0.90 -5.34 4.78
C ILE A 44 0.39 -5.15 3.34
N PRO A 45 -0.91 -4.88 3.15
CA PRO A 45 -1.47 -4.65 1.83
C PRO A 45 -1.02 -3.28 1.32
N ALA A 46 -0.43 -3.25 0.13
CA ALA A 46 0.17 -2.04 -0.40
C ALA A 46 0.18 -1.97 -1.92
N ALA A 47 0.26 -0.74 -2.44
CA ALA A 47 0.63 -0.40 -3.80
C ALA A 47 1.97 0.33 -3.79
N VAL A 48 2.99 -0.24 -4.44
CA VAL A 48 4.33 0.35 -4.50
C VAL A 48 4.64 0.73 -5.94
N THR A 49 4.90 2.01 -6.17
CA THR A 49 5.04 2.60 -7.50
C THR A 49 6.45 3.12 -7.71
N ILE A 50 7.07 2.72 -8.82
CA ILE A 50 8.26 3.41 -9.32
C ILE A 50 7.79 4.60 -10.16
N GLY A 51 8.17 5.81 -9.76
CA GLY A 51 7.77 7.04 -10.45
C GLY A 51 8.11 8.30 -9.65
N ASN A 52 8.02 9.46 -10.31
CA ASN A 52 8.20 10.73 -9.64
C ASN A 52 6.93 11.11 -8.85
N ALA A 53 7.05 11.20 -7.53
CA ALA A 53 5.93 11.55 -6.65
C ALA A 53 5.37 12.96 -6.88
N LEU A 54 6.16 13.86 -7.50
CA LEU A 54 5.79 15.25 -7.79
C LEU A 54 5.31 15.47 -9.23
N ASP A 55 5.31 14.43 -10.06
CA ASP A 55 4.86 14.50 -11.45
C ASP A 55 3.75 13.46 -11.68
N ASP A 56 2.51 13.96 -11.71
CA ASP A 56 1.36 13.08 -11.84
C ASP A 56 1.19 12.49 -13.25
N GLY A 57 1.66 13.21 -14.28
CA GLY A 57 1.60 12.79 -15.68
C GLY A 57 2.76 11.91 -16.13
N GLY A 58 3.75 11.72 -15.28
CA GLY A 58 4.95 10.93 -15.56
C GLY A 58 4.70 9.42 -15.68
N SER A 59 5.70 8.72 -16.22
CA SER A 59 5.69 7.25 -16.30
C SER A 59 5.69 6.64 -14.90
N LYS A 60 4.73 5.75 -14.63
CA LYS A 60 4.55 5.07 -13.34
C LYS A 60 4.43 3.57 -13.55
N ARG A 61 5.04 2.78 -12.66
CA ARG A 61 4.91 1.32 -12.64
C ARG A 61 4.59 0.84 -11.23
N THR A 62 3.38 0.35 -11.02
CA THR A 62 2.89 -0.08 -9.71
C THR A 62 2.94 -1.60 -9.56
N ARG A 63 3.34 -2.06 -8.38
CA ARG A 63 3.25 -3.46 -7.92
C ARG A 63 2.43 -3.51 -6.64
N TYR A 64 1.53 -4.49 -6.56
CA TYR A 64 0.73 -4.73 -5.37
C TYR A 64 1.28 -5.91 -4.56
N THR A 65 1.33 -5.78 -3.24
CA THR A 65 1.83 -6.84 -2.34
C THR A 65 0.84 -8.02 -2.30
N PRO A 66 1.26 -9.24 -1.91
CA PRO A 66 0.33 -10.38 -1.77
C PRO A 66 -0.85 -10.09 -0.83
N ALA A 67 -0.60 -9.38 0.27
CA ALA A 67 -1.63 -8.96 1.22
C ALA A 67 -2.71 -8.05 0.59
N HIS A 68 -2.36 -7.25 -0.43
CA HIS A 68 -3.34 -6.45 -1.18
C HIS A 68 -4.42 -7.36 -1.79
N TYR A 69 -3.99 -8.45 -2.42
CA TYR A 69 -4.89 -9.40 -3.07
C TYR A 69 -5.66 -10.22 -2.04
N LEU A 70 -4.98 -10.73 -1.01
CA LEU A 70 -5.62 -11.52 0.05
C LEU A 70 -6.71 -10.73 0.80
N GLY A 71 -6.48 -9.44 1.06
CA GLY A 71 -7.46 -8.56 1.72
C GLY A 71 -8.55 -8.01 0.79
N ASN A 72 -8.53 -8.36 -0.50
CA ASN A 72 -9.42 -7.82 -1.54
C ASN A 72 -9.48 -6.27 -1.56
N TRP A 73 -8.32 -5.63 -1.40
CA TRP A 73 -8.23 -4.18 -1.23
C TRP A 73 -8.65 -3.38 -2.46
N SER A 74 -8.50 -3.95 -3.65
CA SER A 74 -8.99 -3.34 -4.89
C SER A 74 -10.51 -3.05 -4.86
N ASN A 75 -11.31 -3.89 -4.19
CA ASN A 75 -12.75 -3.67 -4.06
C ASN A 75 -13.05 -2.68 -2.94
N ARG A 76 -12.43 -2.87 -1.76
CA ARG A 76 -12.60 -1.97 -0.60
C ARG A 76 -12.33 -0.51 -0.98
N LEU A 77 -11.22 -0.25 -1.67
CA LEU A 77 -10.86 1.12 -2.09
C LEU A 77 -11.87 1.70 -3.08
N ARG A 78 -12.39 0.87 -4.00
CA ARG A 78 -13.37 1.30 -5.00
C ARG A 78 -14.71 1.67 -4.37
N GLU A 79 -15.16 0.89 -3.38
CA GLU A 79 -16.38 1.17 -2.62
C GLU A 79 -16.30 2.51 -1.90
N HIS A 80 -15.11 2.87 -1.37
CA HIS A 80 -14.90 4.17 -0.72
C HIS A 80 -14.66 5.33 -1.69
N GLN A 81 -14.23 5.07 -2.93
CA GLN A 81 -14.00 6.10 -3.96
C GLN A 81 -15.26 6.45 -4.75
N GLN A 82 -16.28 5.59 -4.75
CA GLN A 82 -17.59 5.97 -5.26
C GLN A 82 -18.12 7.09 -4.35
N PRO A 83 -18.37 8.30 -4.87
CA PRO A 83 -19.05 9.31 -4.06
C PRO A 83 -20.36 8.68 -3.61
N GLN A 84 -20.67 8.78 -2.31
CA GLN A 84 -22.02 8.52 -1.83
C GLN A 84 -22.95 9.34 -2.71
N ALA A 85 -23.64 8.69 -3.64
CA ALA A 85 -24.70 9.29 -4.42
C ALA A 85 -25.82 9.57 -3.41
N ALA A 86 -25.82 10.79 -2.88
CA ALA A 86 -26.90 11.39 -2.13
C ALA A 86 -27.81 12.16 -3.10
#